data_AF-A0A960JNZ9-F1
#
_entry.id   AF-A0A960JNZ9-F1
#
_cell.length_a   1.000
_cell.length_b   1.000
_cell.length_c   1.000
_cell.angle_alpha   90.00
_cell.angle_beta   90.00
_cell.angle_gamma   90.00
#
_symmetry.space_group_name_H-M   'P 1'
#
loop_
_entity.id
_entity.type
_entity.pdbx_description
1 polymer ?
#
loop_
_entity_poly.entity_id
_entity_poly.type
_entity_poly.pdbx_seq_one_letter_code
_entity_poly.pdbx_strand_id
1 'polypeptide(L)'
;MATHHHRQRTRTLAWLLVLLAGLLTANSLLGPLALEVIDYRYSDSLINQGIGLDAVALTGAVPIALVAARLLARGHLAGPVLALIPATFAAYMAPQYIVGPEYLNLPGNNERFFVFHLALFIAGMSVAVLAWRSIDPETLRPSADDSDRRRSLVLLGVIAFILAGRWLGGVIDLLGGYPTSTDYLENPTAFLLIGVLDLGVVVPAAAATAIALWRHLPWARTAAYAVIGWFALVPAAVAAMAMVMTINDDPNASAPATVIFVVAAAVFTFGAAALYRPIFQPTGRTQQPRESDPEQPLSGYRTAEQGATR
;
A
#
# COMPACT_ATOMS: atom_id res chain seq x y z
N MET A 1 -30.91 -0.03 -12.76
CA MET A 1 -29.98 -1.15 -12.98
C MET A 1 -28.54 -0.83 -12.50
N ALA A 2 -27.95 0.31 -12.89
CA ALA A 2 -26.59 0.70 -12.47
C ALA A 2 -26.36 0.83 -10.95
N THR A 3 -27.35 1.33 -10.20
CA THR A 3 -27.27 1.51 -8.73
C THR A 3 -27.21 0.19 -7.96
N HIS A 4 -27.86 -0.87 -8.46
CA HIS A 4 -27.84 -2.20 -7.85
C HIS A 4 -26.47 -2.88 -7.99
N HIS A 5 -25.85 -2.79 -9.17
CA HIS A 5 -24.52 -3.36 -9.42
C HIS A 5 -23.43 -2.69 -8.59
N HIS A 6 -23.50 -1.35 -8.42
CA HIS A 6 -22.56 -0.63 -7.58
C HIS A 6 -22.68 -1.06 -6.11
N ARG A 7 -23.90 -1.10 -5.56
CA ARG A 7 -24.15 -1.49 -4.16
C ARG A 7 -23.74 -2.94 -3.87
N GLN A 8 -23.96 -3.85 -4.82
CA GLN A 8 -23.55 -5.25 -4.70
C GLN A 8 -22.01 -5.38 -4.72
N ARG A 9 -21.32 -4.67 -5.62
CA ARG A 9 -19.85 -4.67 -5.70
C ARG A 9 -19.21 -4.16 -4.40
N THR A 10 -19.69 -3.05 -3.85
CA THR A 10 -19.19 -2.47 -2.60
C THR A 10 -19.36 -3.44 -1.42
N ARG A 11 -20.49 -4.16 -1.36
CA ARG A 11 -20.71 -5.20 -0.35
C ARG A 11 -19.76 -6.39 -0.51
N THR A 12 -19.57 -6.88 -1.74
CA THR A 12 -18.61 -7.96 -2.02
C THR A 12 -17.19 -7.56 -1.61
N LEU A 13 -16.74 -6.36 -1.96
CA LEU A 13 -15.42 -5.86 -1.60
C LEU A 13 -15.24 -5.75 -0.08
N ALA A 14 -16.26 -5.25 0.65
CA ALA A 14 -16.23 -5.18 2.11
C ALA A 14 -16.10 -6.57 2.75
N TRP A 15 -16.85 -7.57 2.26
CA TRP A 15 -16.73 -8.95 2.75
C TRP A 15 -15.36 -9.57 2.45
N LEU A 16 -14.82 -9.33 1.25
CA LEU A 16 -13.49 -9.81 0.88
C LEU A 16 -12.38 -9.18 1.74
N LEU A 17 -12.53 -7.92 2.16
CA LEU A 17 -11.61 -7.29 3.10
C LEU A 17 -11.68 -7.90 4.50
N VAL A 18 -12.88 -8.24 4.98
CA VAL A 18 -13.04 -8.95 6.26
C VAL A 18 -12.43 -10.35 6.17
N LEU A 19 -12.64 -11.06 5.05
CA LEU A 19 -11.99 -12.34 4.78
C LEU A 19 -10.46 -12.20 4.74
N LEU A 20 -9.93 -11.21 4.02
CA LEU A 20 -8.50 -10.94 3.95
C LEU A 20 -7.90 -10.65 5.32
N ALA A 21 -8.58 -9.83 6.13
CA ALA A 21 -8.18 -9.56 7.52
C ALA A 21 -8.16 -10.84 8.37
N GLY A 22 -9.16 -11.72 8.21
CA GLY A 22 -9.21 -13.01 8.87
C GLY A 22 -8.06 -13.94 8.45
N LEU A 23 -7.75 -14.00 7.15
CA LEU A 23 -6.66 -14.82 6.62
C LEU A 23 -5.29 -14.30 7.09
N LEU A 24 -5.05 -12.99 7.06
CA LEU A 24 -3.82 -12.38 7.60
C LEU A 24 -3.67 -12.68 9.09
N THR A 25 -4.76 -12.51 9.86
CA THR A 25 -4.76 -12.81 11.29
C THR A 25 -4.45 -14.28 11.55
N ALA A 26 -5.09 -15.19 10.81
CA ALA A 26 -4.83 -16.62 10.92
C ALA A 26 -3.37 -16.95 10.56
N ASN A 27 -2.82 -16.38 9.49
CA ASN A 27 -1.43 -16.64 9.08
C ASN A 27 -0.46 -16.25 10.19
N SER A 28 -0.61 -15.04 10.70
CA SER A 28 0.28 -14.50 11.73
C SER A 28 0.15 -15.21 13.07
N LEU A 29 -1.07 -15.62 13.47
CA LEU A 29 -1.25 -16.34 14.73
C LEU A 29 -0.84 -17.81 14.63
N LEU A 30 -1.09 -18.48 13.49
CA LEU A 30 -0.71 -19.87 13.29
C LEU A 30 0.79 -20.03 13.05
N GLY A 31 1.48 -18.99 12.59
CA GLY A 31 2.92 -18.97 12.39
C GLY A 31 3.75 -18.81 13.67
N PRO A 32 5.05 -18.50 13.52
CA PRO A 32 6.02 -18.45 14.63
C PRO A 32 5.82 -17.27 15.59
N LEU A 33 4.94 -16.32 15.26
CA LEU A 33 4.66 -15.19 16.16
C LEU A 33 3.87 -15.61 17.41
N ALA A 34 3.07 -16.68 17.36
CA ALA A 34 2.21 -17.04 18.49
C ALA A 34 2.00 -18.55 18.72
N LEU A 35 1.40 -19.27 17.77
CA LEU A 35 0.94 -20.65 18.01
C LEU A 35 1.89 -21.73 17.47
N GLU A 36 2.83 -21.37 16.60
CA GLU A 36 3.82 -22.30 16.02
C GLU A 36 3.19 -23.56 15.37
N VAL A 37 1.98 -23.41 14.84
CA VAL A 37 1.26 -24.49 14.13
C VAL A 37 1.82 -24.67 12.72
N ILE A 38 2.13 -23.55 12.05
CA ILE A 38 2.82 -23.51 10.77
C ILE A 38 4.30 -23.33 11.05
N ASP A 39 5.06 -24.40 10.81
CA ASP A 39 6.50 -24.42 10.89
C ASP A 39 7.08 -24.22 9.48
N TYR A 40 7.69 -23.06 9.26
CA TYR A 40 8.19 -22.69 7.94
C TYR A 40 9.59 -23.23 7.72
N ARG A 41 9.81 -23.83 6.54
CA ARG A 41 11.11 -24.34 6.09
C ARG A 41 12.05 -23.19 5.70
N TYR A 42 12.49 -22.43 6.69
CA TYR A 42 13.31 -21.22 6.59
C TYR A 42 14.49 -21.27 7.55
N SER A 43 15.52 -20.46 7.31
CA SER A 43 16.60 -20.30 8.31
C SER A 43 16.03 -19.61 9.55
N ASP A 44 16.70 -19.77 10.69
CA ASP A 44 16.32 -19.10 11.94
C ASP A 44 16.22 -17.58 11.75
N SER A 45 17.11 -17.01 10.94
CA SER A 45 17.10 -15.60 10.59
C SER A 45 15.85 -15.19 9.83
N LEU A 46 15.45 -15.97 8.83
CA LEU A 46 14.24 -15.66 8.08
C LEU A 46 12.96 -15.95 8.88
N ILE A 47 13.00 -16.85 9.86
CA ILE A 47 11.94 -17.01 10.86
C ILE A 47 11.82 -15.75 11.74
N ASN A 48 12.93 -15.23 12.27
CA ASN A 48 12.94 -13.98 13.04
C ASN A 48 12.37 -12.81 12.23
N GLN A 49 12.73 -12.72 10.95
CA GLN A 49 12.13 -11.75 10.03
C GLN A 49 10.62 -12.00 9.86
N GLY A 50 10.20 -13.25 9.69
CA GLY A 50 8.79 -13.64 9.59
C GLY A 50 7.96 -13.19 10.80
N ILE A 51 8.50 -13.30 12.02
CA ILE A 51 7.84 -12.82 13.25
C ILE A 51 7.59 -11.31 13.18
N GLY A 52 8.62 -10.52 12.81
CA GLY A 52 8.49 -9.07 12.69
C GLY A 52 7.48 -8.65 11.62
N LEU A 53 7.46 -9.36 10.49
CA LEU A 53 6.48 -9.19 9.44
C LEU A 53 5.05 -9.46 9.92
N ASP A 54 4.84 -10.59 10.58
CA ASP A 54 3.52 -11.00 11.08
C ASP A 54 3.00 -10.02 12.14
N ALA A 55 3.89 -9.45 12.96
CA ALA A 55 3.52 -8.38 13.89
C ALA A 55 2.97 -7.14 13.14
N VAL A 56 3.57 -6.75 12.02
CA VAL A 56 3.10 -5.62 11.19
C VAL A 56 1.83 -5.98 10.42
N ALA A 57 1.67 -7.23 9.99
CA ALA A 57 0.43 -7.70 9.39
C ALA A 57 -0.74 -7.54 10.38
N LEU A 58 -0.57 -7.97 11.64
CA LEU A 58 -1.59 -7.86 12.70
C LEU A 58 -1.87 -6.42 13.16
N THR A 59 -0.83 -5.60 13.29
CA THR A 59 -0.97 -4.24 13.86
C THR A 59 -1.20 -3.15 12.80
N GLY A 60 -0.89 -3.45 11.53
CA GLY A 60 -1.06 -2.53 10.40
C GLY A 60 -2.07 -3.02 9.38
N ALA A 61 -1.76 -4.09 8.65
CA ALA A 61 -2.57 -4.54 7.52
C ALA A 61 -3.99 -4.94 7.91
N VAL A 62 -4.15 -5.72 8.99
CA VAL A 62 -5.45 -6.18 9.50
C VAL A 62 -6.35 -5.00 9.92
N PRO A 63 -5.91 -4.05 10.77
CA PRO A 63 -6.69 -2.86 11.10
C PRO A 63 -7.08 -2.03 9.87
N ILE A 64 -6.16 -1.83 8.93
CA ILE A 64 -6.45 -1.07 7.70
C ILE A 64 -7.52 -1.78 6.86
N ALA A 65 -7.45 -3.12 6.73
CA ALA A 65 -8.46 -3.90 6.02
C ALA A 65 -9.86 -3.76 6.65
N LEU A 66 -9.96 -3.82 7.98
CA LEU A 66 -11.21 -3.66 8.71
C LEU A 66 -11.77 -2.23 8.61
N VAL A 67 -10.90 -1.22 8.69
CA VAL A 67 -11.28 0.19 8.50
C VAL A 67 -11.79 0.41 7.07
N ALA A 68 -11.09 -0.11 6.06
CA ALA A 68 -11.52 -0.03 4.66
C ALA A 68 -12.89 -0.70 4.46
N ALA A 69 -13.11 -1.89 5.04
CA ALA A 69 -14.39 -2.60 4.99
C ALA A 69 -15.52 -1.76 5.61
N ARG A 70 -15.28 -1.15 6.78
CA ARG A 70 -16.24 -0.26 7.46
C ARG A 70 -16.56 0.98 6.62
N LEU A 71 -15.57 1.57 5.97
CA LEU A 71 -15.75 2.74 5.10
C LEU A 71 -16.56 2.39 3.85
N LEU A 72 -16.29 1.24 3.24
CA LEU A 72 -17.09 0.71 2.12
C LEU A 72 -18.55 0.46 2.52
N ALA A 73 -18.78 -0.13 3.69
CA ALA A 73 -20.12 -0.35 4.22
C ALA A 73 -20.90 0.97 4.43
N ARG A 74 -20.18 2.08 4.65
CA ARG A 74 -20.72 3.43 4.80
C ARG A 74 -20.77 4.23 3.48
N GLY A 75 -20.31 3.66 2.37
CA GLY A 75 -20.26 4.34 1.07
C GLY A 75 -19.20 5.45 0.99
N HIS A 76 -18.16 5.41 1.83
CA HIS A 76 -17.14 6.45 1.87
C HIS A 76 -16.08 6.25 0.76
N LEU A 77 -15.70 7.33 0.06
CA LEU A 77 -14.77 7.31 -1.08
C LEU A 77 -13.36 6.78 -0.74
N ALA A 78 -12.89 7.02 0.49
CA ALA A 78 -11.62 6.48 0.97
C ALA A 78 -11.60 4.93 1.10
N GLY A 79 -12.76 4.28 1.15
CA GLY A 79 -12.86 2.82 1.38
C GLY A 79 -12.11 1.99 0.33
N PRO A 80 -12.45 2.11 -0.97
CA PRO A 80 -11.72 1.44 -2.03
C PRO A 80 -10.22 1.80 -2.08
N VAL A 81 -9.85 3.04 -1.78
CA VAL A 81 -8.44 3.46 -1.83
C VAL A 81 -7.63 2.79 -0.71
N LEU A 82 -8.15 2.79 0.53
CA LEU A 82 -7.50 2.10 1.65
C LEU A 82 -7.45 0.58 1.44
N ALA A 83 -8.43 0.01 0.75
CA ALA A 83 -8.47 -1.42 0.47
C ALA A 83 -7.24 -1.91 -0.34
N LEU A 84 -6.63 -1.03 -1.15
CA LEU A 84 -5.43 -1.36 -1.91
C LEU A 84 -4.24 -1.69 -1.00
N ILE A 85 -4.14 -1.05 0.18
CA ILE A 85 -2.98 -1.19 1.09
C ILE A 85 -2.79 -2.64 1.58
N PRO A 86 -3.74 -3.26 2.33
CA PRO A 86 -3.57 -4.63 2.79
C PRO A 86 -3.63 -5.64 1.64
N ALA A 87 -4.31 -5.29 0.54
CA ALA A 87 -4.46 -6.17 -0.62
C ALA A 87 -3.14 -6.37 -1.37
N THR A 88 -2.43 -5.29 -1.68
CA THR A 88 -1.11 -5.36 -2.33
C THR A 88 -0.04 -5.89 -1.37
N PHE A 89 -0.14 -5.58 -0.07
CA PHE A 89 0.71 -6.18 0.96
C PHE A 89 0.57 -7.71 1.00
N ALA A 90 -0.67 -8.21 1.08
CA ALA A 90 -0.93 -9.66 1.07
C ALA A 90 -0.52 -10.32 -0.26
N ALA A 91 -0.79 -9.67 -1.39
CA ALA A 91 -0.39 -10.18 -2.71
C ALA A 91 1.13 -10.26 -2.89
N TYR A 92 1.89 -9.37 -2.23
CA TYR A 92 3.35 -9.39 -2.21
C TYR A 92 3.89 -10.46 -1.26
N MET A 93 3.26 -10.64 -0.09
CA MET A 93 3.76 -11.56 0.94
C MET A 93 3.39 -13.02 0.69
N ALA A 94 2.16 -13.30 0.25
CA ALA A 94 1.67 -14.68 0.12
C ALA A 94 2.52 -15.58 -0.81
N PRO A 95 3.04 -15.11 -1.95
CA PRO A 95 3.96 -15.90 -2.78
C PRO A 95 5.23 -16.30 -2.02
N GLN A 96 5.69 -15.46 -1.09
CA GLN A 96 6.88 -15.75 -0.30
C GLN A 96 6.65 -16.97 0.58
N TYR A 97 5.52 -17.09 1.28
CA TYR A 97 5.21 -18.29 2.08
C TYR A 97 5.04 -19.59 1.26
N ILE A 98 4.80 -19.48 -0.05
CA ILE A 98 4.59 -20.62 -0.95
C ILE A 98 5.89 -21.03 -1.63
N VAL A 99 6.60 -20.07 -2.23
CA VAL A 99 7.74 -20.33 -3.11
C VAL A 99 9.06 -20.16 -2.37
N GLY A 100 9.13 -19.23 -1.41
CA GLY A 100 10.34 -18.94 -0.65
C GLY A 100 10.94 -20.12 0.14
N PRO A 101 10.14 -20.99 0.81
CA PRO A 101 10.67 -22.02 1.70
C PRO A 101 11.55 -23.06 1.01
N GLU A 102 12.57 -23.52 1.73
CA GLU A 102 13.52 -24.53 1.26
C GLU A 102 13.00 -25.95 1.57
N TYR A 103 12.05 -26.40 0.75
CA TYR A 103 11.29 -27.64 0.99
C TYR A 103 12.12 -28.91 1.14
N LEU A 104 13.30 -28.95 0.52
CA LEU A 104 14.12 -30.17 0.44
C LEU A 104 15.10 -30.30 1.60
N ASN A 105 15.58 -29.18 2.15
CA ASN A 105 16.74 -29.18 3.04
C ASN A 105 16.46 -28.65 4.45
N LEU A 106 15.36 -27.92 4.66
CA LEU A 106 15.00 -27.40 5.99
C LEU A 106 13.76 -28.10 6.56
N PRO A 107 13.72 -28.38 7.87
CA PRO A 107 12.55 -28.96 8.53
C PRO A 107 11.37 -27.99 8.55
N GLY A 108 10.16 -28.51 8.61
CA GLY A 108 8.93 -27.71 8.65
C GLY A 108 7.71 -28.49 8.15
N ASN A 109 6.56 -27.82 8.13
CA ASN A 109 5.29 -28.39 7.71
C ASN A 109 4.45 -27.46 6.81
N ASN A 110 4.97 -26.30 6.44
CA ASN A 110 4.23 -25.24 5.77
C ASN A 110 3.64 -25.65 4.41
N GLU A 111 4.17 -26.68 3.74
CA GLU A 111 3.59 -27.24 2.52
C GLU A 111 2.14 -27.73 2.70
N ARG A 112 1.78 -28.17 3.92
CA ARG A 112 0.42 -28.60 4.27
C ARG A 112 -0.58 -27.44 4.24
N PHE A 113 -0.09 -26.22 4.35
CA PHE A 113 -0.87 -24.99 4.37
C PHE A 113 -0.89 -24.28 3.01
N PHE A 114 -0.37 -24.92 1.94
CA PHE A 114 -0.35 -24.37 0.59
C PHE A 114 -1.69 -23.75 0.16
N VAL A 115 -2.81 -24.47 0.36
CA VAL A 115 -4.14 -23.98 -0.03
C VAL A 115 -4.54 -22.73 0.76
N PHE A 116 -4.12 -22.64 2.03
CA PHE A 116 -4.37 -21.48 2.87
C PHE A 116 -3.59 -20.26 2.38
N HIS A 117 -2.28 -20.38 2.10
CA HIS A 117 -1.48 -19.29 1.53
C HIS A 117 -1.93 -18.89 0.13
N LEU A 118 -2.37 -19.86 -0.69
CA LEU A 118 -2.98 -19.58 -2.00
C LEU A 118 -4.29 -18.80 -1.86
N ALA A 119 -5.14 -19.16 -0.89
CA ALA A 119 -6.36 -18.43 -0.60
C ALA A 119 -6.05 -16.99 -0.15
N LEU A 120 -5.02 -16.79 0.66
CA LEU A 120 -4.54 -15.47 1.06
C LEU A 120 -4.10 -14.64 -0.16
N PHE A 121 -3.32 -15.24 -1.07
CA PHE A 121 -2.90 -14.59 -2.32
C PHE A 121 -4.11 -14.20 -3.20
N ILE A 122 -5.02 -15.15 -3.45
CA ILE A 122 -6.22 -14.92 -4.27
C ILE A 122 -7.10 -13.85 -3.65
N ALA A 123 -7.28 -13.85 -2.32
CA ALA A 123 -8.03 -12.82 -1.61
C ALA A 123 -7.38 -11.45 -1.78
N GLY A 124 -6.06 -11.33 -1.57
CA GLY A 124 -5.31 -10.10 -1.78
C GLY A 124 -5.45 -9.56 -3.20
N MET A 125 -5.23 -10.40 -4.21
CA MET A 125 -5.39 -10.02 -5.63
C MET A 125 -6.82 -9.64 -5.98
N SER A 126 -7.81 -10.38 -5.48
CA SER A 126 -9.22 -10.10 -5.72
C SER A 126 -9.65 -8.76 -5.12
N VAL A 127 -9.23 -8.48 -3.89
CA VAL A 127 -9.46 -7.17 -3.25
C VAL A 127 -8.76 -6.07 -4.04
N ALA A 128 -7.51 -6.25 -4.45
CA ALA A 128 -6.77 -5.25 -5.21
C ALA A 128 -7.48 -4.89 -6.52
N VAL A 129 -7.89 -5.90 -7.31
CA VAL A 129 -8.59 -5.70 -8.59
C VAL A 129 -9.96 -5.05 -8.39
N LEU A 130 -10.74 -5.51 -7.41
CA LEU A 130 -12.08 -4.98 -7.16
C LEU A 130 -12.03 -3.56 -6.56
N ALA A 131 -11.07 -3.28 -5.69
CA ALA A 131 -10.78 -1.95 -5.15
C ALA A 131 -10.42 -1.00 -6.29
N TRP A 132 -9.47 -1.38 -7.14
CA TRP A 132 -9.06 -0.59 -8.30
C TRP A 132 -10.23 -0.23 -9.21
N ARG A 133 -11.07 -1.20 -9.55
CA ARG A 133 -12.29 -1.01 -10.37
C ARG A 133 -13.40 -0.21 -9.69
N SER A 134 -13.30 0.02 -8.40
CA SER A 134 -14.29 0.79 -7.62
C SER A 134 -13.85 2.22 -7.35
N ILE A 135 -12.61 2.57 -7.69
CA ILE A 135 -12.07 3.92 -7.58
C ILE A 135 -12.40 4.68 -8.86
N ASP A 136 -13.10 5.79 -8.73
CA ASP A 136 -13.24 6.78 -9.80
C ASP A 136 -12.05 7.75 -9.74
N PRO A 137 -11.13 7.73 -10.72
CA PRO A 137 -9.94 8.56 -10.68
C PRO A 137 -10.24 10.07 -10.72
N GLU A 138 -11.40 10.47 -11.24
CA GLU A 138 -11.84 11.87 -11.27
C GLU A 138 -12.21 12.39 -9.88
N THR A 139 -12.63 11.50 -8.97
CA THR A 139 -12.92 11.86 -7.58
C THR A 139 -11.64 12.04 -6.75
N LEU A 140 -10.49 11.58 -7.26
CA LEU A 140 -9.18 11.73 -6.64
C LEU A 140 -8.45 13.00 -7.07
N ARG A 141 -9.16 13.98 -7.67
CA ARG A 141 -8.57 15.25 -8.13
C ARG A 141 -7.78 15.95 -7.00
N PRO A 142 -6.62 16.54 -7.30
CA PRO A 142 -5.76 17.14 -6.29
C PRO A 142 -6.44 18.38 -5.72
N SER A 143 -6.11 18.70 -4.46
CA SER A 143 -6.37 20.02 -3.93
C SER A 143 -5.43 21.08 -4.53
N ALA A 144 -4.28 20.68 -5.10
CA ALA A 144 -3.30 21.52 -5.80
C ALA A 144 -2.26 20.66 -6.58
N ASP A 145 -1.63 21.23 -7.61
CA ASP A 145 -0.58 20.58 -8.44
C ASP A 145 0.64 20.09 -7.62
N ASP A 146 0.93 20.74 -6.49
CA ASP A 146 2.01 20.36 -5.58
C ASP A 146 1.84 18.95 -4.96
N SER A 147 0.60 18.44 -4.87
CA SER A 147 0.35 17.09 -4.33
C SER A 147 0.89 16.00 -5.24
N ASP A 148 0.70 16.13 -6.56
CA ASP A 148 1.15 15.12 -7.52
C ASP A 148 2.69 15.13 -7.62
N ARG A 149 3.32 16.31 -7.53
CA ARG A 149 4.78 16.44 -7.42
C ARG A 149 5.33 15.74 -6.18
N ARG A 150 4.72 15.93 -5.01
CA ARG A 150 5.12 15.25 -3.76
C ARG A 150 5.00 13.73 -3.87
N ARG A 151 3.92 13.23 -4.48
CA ARG A 151 3.73 11.78 -4.73
C ARG A 151 4.82 11.23 -5.64
N SER A 152 5.15 11.92 -6.73
CA SER A 152 6.26 11.51 -7.60
C SER A 152 7.60 11.48 -6.87
N LEU A 153 7.89 12.47 -6.02
CA LEU A 153 9.11 12.45 -5.20
C LEU A 153 9.15 11.27 -4.23
N VAL A 154 8.03 10.94 -3.58
CA VAL A 154 7.94 9.75 -2.72
C VAL A 154 8.18 8.48 -3.53
N LEU A 155 7.58 8.34 -4.71
CA LEU A 155 7.77 7.18 -5.59
C LEU A 155 9.22 7.05 -6.06
N LEU A 156 9.89 8.16 -6.39
CA LEU A 156 11.33 8.16 -6.69
C LEU A 156 12.16 7.75 -5.46
N GLY A 157 11.75 8.18 -4.26
CA GLY A 157 12.34 7.73 -3.00
C GLY A 157 12.19 6.22 -2.78
N VAL A 158 11.02 5.65 -3.09
CA VAL A 158 10.78 4.19 -3.06
C VAL A 158 11.74 3.46 -4.01
N ILE A 159 11.83 3.93 -5.26
CA ILE A 159 12.73 3.35 -6.27
C ILE A 159 14.18 3.41 -5.80
N ALA A 160 14.63 4.58 -5.32
CA ALA A 160 16.00 4.76 -4.83
C ALA A 160 16.30 3.85 -3.62
N PHE A 161 15.37 3.74 -2.67
CA PHE A 161 15.51 2.86 -1.52
C PHE A 161 15.64 1.39 -1.94
N ILE A 162 14.77 0.91 -2.84
CA ILE A 162 14.80 -0.49 -3.28
C ILE A 162 16.07 -0.76 -4.09
N LEU A 163 16.38 0.07 -5.09
CA LEU A 163 17.51 -0.16 -5.98
C LEU A 163 18.85 0.01 -5.25
N ALA A 164 19.07 1.15 -4.60
CA ALA A 164 20.37 1.45 -3.99
C ALA A 164 20.50 0.87 -2.58
N GLY A 165 19.42 0.91 -1.78
CA GLY A 165 19.44 0.46 -0.40
C GLY A 165 19.34 -1.06 -0.26
N ARG A 166 18.35 -1.68 -0.90
CA ARG A 166 18.08 -3.12 -0.72
C ARG A 166 18.85 -4.03 -1.68
N TRP A 167 19.00 -3.64 -2.95
CA TRP A 167 19.39 -4.59 -4.01
C TRP A 167 20.77 -4.36 -4.63
N LEU A 168 21.32 -3.15 -4.63
CA LEU A 168 22.59 -2.86 -5.32
C LEU A 168 23.73 -3.78 -4.85
N GLY A 169 23.92 -3.91 -3.53
CA GLY A 169 24.94 -4.79 -2.97
C GLY A 169 24.73 -6.26 -3.32
N GLY A 170 23.51 -6.78 -3.13
CA GLY A 170 23.18 -8.18 -3.41
C GLY A 170 23.28 -8.54 -4.90
N VAL A 171 22.92 -7.63 -5.81
CA VAL A 171 23.06 -7.85 -7.25
C VAL A 171 24.53 -7.85 -7.66
N ILE A 172 25.36 -6.95 -7.13
CA ILE A 172 26.81 -6.94 -7.39
C ILE A 172 27.44 -8.26 -6.91
N ASP A 173 27.08 -8.71 -5.71
CA ASP A 173 27.55 -9.96 -5.11
C ASP A 173 27.16 -11.19 -5.98
N LEU A 174 25.90 -11.26 -6.43
CA LEU A 174 25.42 -12.31 -7.34
C LEU A 174 26.16 -12.31 -8.68
N LEU A 175 26.35 -11.14 -9.30
CA LEU A 175 27.02 -11.01 -10.60
C LEU A 175 28.51 -11.34 -10.51
N GLY A 176 29.11 -11.27 -9.31
CA GLY A 176 30.49 -11.68 -9.05
C GLY A 176 30.73 -13.19 -9.20
N GLY A 177 29.68 -14.00 -9.31
CA GLY A 177 29.76 -15.45 -9.53
C GLY A 177 30.02 -16.30 -8.28
N TYR A 178 30.40 -15.66 -7.17
CA TYR A 178 30.61 -16.29 -5.86
C TYR A 178 29.89 -15.46 -4.79
N PRO A 179 28.56 -15.59 -4.68
CA PRO A 179 27.78 -14.80 -3.74
C PRO A 179 28.20 -15.09 -2.29
N THR A 180 28.41 -14.03 -1.52
CA THR A 180 28.84 -14.05 -0.12
C THR A 180 27.80 -13.49 0.84
N SER A 181 26.73 -12.89 0.33
CA SER A 181 25.63 -12.36 1.14
C SER A 181 24.94 -13.46 1.94
N THR A 182 24.84 -13.26 3.25
CA THR A 182 24.24 -14.23 4.18
C THR A 182 22.79 -14.52 3.85
N ASP A 183 21.99 -13.48 3.53
CA ASP A 183 20.60 -13.65 3.07
C ASP A 183 20.47 -14.67 1.92
N TYR A 184 21.39 -14.61 0.94
CA TYR A 184 21.37 -15.52 -0.20
C TYR A 184 21.86 -16.92 0.18
N LEU A 185 22.91 -17.01 0.97
CA LEU A 185 23.49 -18.30 1.38
C LEU A 185 22.55 -19.10 2.27
N GLU A 186 21.79 -18.44 3.14
CA GLU A 186 20.85 -19.10 4.04
C GLU A 186 19.54 -19.50 3.34
N ASN A 187 18.96 -18.62 2.53
CA ASN A 187 17.68 -18.86 1.86
C ASN A 187 17.67 -18.29 0.42
N PRO A 188 18.36 -18.94 -0.54
CA PRO A 188 18.53 -18.40 -1.90
C PRO A 188 17.20 -18.24 -2.63
N THR A 189 16.25 -19.16 -2.44
CA THR A 189 14.93 -19.12 -3.10
C THR A 189 14.12 -17.91 -2.64
N ALA A 190 14.06 -17.67 -1.32
CA ALA A 190 13.39 -16.50 -0.76
C ALA A 190 14.07 -15.20 -1.22
N PHE A 191 15.41 -15.15 -1.16
CA PHE A 191 16.17 -13.99 -1.63
C PHE A 191 15.84 -13.65 -3.09
N LEU A 192 15.97 -14.61 -4.01
CA LEU A 192 15.71 -14.38 -5.43
C LEU A 192 14.25 -14.03 -5.71
N LEU A 193 13.30 -14.66 -5.02
CA LEU A 193 11.87 -14.35 -5.16
C LEU A 193 11.57 -12.92 -4.75
N ILE A 194 12.08 -12.47 -3.60
CA ILE A 194 11.91 -11.07 -3.15
C ILE A 194 12.55 -10.13 -4.17
N GLY A 195 13.72 -10.49 -4.73
CA GLY A 195 14.38 -9.73 -5.80
C GLY A 195 13.53 -9.59 -7.06
N VAL A 196 12.86 -10.67 -7.48
CA VAL A 196 11.93 -10.63 -8.61
C VAL A 196 10.72 -9.75 -8.31
N LEU A 197 10.16 -9.81 -7.12
CA LEU A 197 9.01 -8.97 -6.74
C LEU A 197 9.41 -7.49 -6.67
N ASP A 198 10.54 -7.18 -6.04
CA ASP A 198 11.01 -5.81 -5.88
C ASP A 198 11.46 -5.18 -7.20
N LEU A 199 12.39 -5.83 -7.90
CA LEU A 199 13.00 -5.30 -9.12
C LEU A 199 12.14 -5.51 -10.36
N GLY A 200 11.38 -6.61 -10.41
CA GLY A 200 10.55 -6.98 -11.56
C GLY A 200 9.13 -6.44 -11.51
N VAL A 201 8.59 -6.12 -10.32
CA VAL A 201 7.21 -5.66 -10.17
C VAL A 201 7.13 -4.28 -9.53
N VAL A 202 7.68 -4.12 -8.32
CA VAL A 202 7.49 -2.90 -7.52
C VAL A 202 8.20 -1.70 -8.16
N VAL A 203 9.48 -1.81 -8.49
CA VAL A 203 10.25 -0.71 -9.08
C VAL A 203 9.64 -0.27 -10.42
N PRO A 204 9.33 -1.18 -11.37
CA PRO A 204 8.64 -0.80 -12.61
C PRO A 204 7.28 -0.15 -12.37
N ALA A 205 6.48 -0.65 -11.43
CA ALA A 205 5.18 -0.06 -11.09
C ALA A 205 5.33 1.35 -10.51
N ALA A 206 6.29 1.57 -9.60
CA ALA A 206 6.59 2.88 -9.03
C ALA A 206 7.05 3.88 -10.11
N ALA A 207 7.95 3.44 -11.02
CA ALA A 207 8.45 4.26 -12.11
C ALA A 207 7.33 4.64 -13.09
N ALA A 208 6.55 3.64 -13.53
CA ALA A 208 5.40 3.88 -14.41
C ALA A 208 4.39 4.84 -13.76
N THR A 209 4.16 4.71 -12.47
CA THR A 209 3.27 5.61 -11.71
C THR A 209 3.82 7.03 -11.65
N ALA A 210 5.11 7.22 -11.35
CA ALA A 210 5.72 8.54 -11.31
C ALA A 210 5.67 9.24 -12.67
N ILE A 211 5.95 8.51 -13.75
CA ILE A 211 5.84 9.00 -15.14
C ILE A 211 4.38 9.33 -15.48
N ALA A 212 3.44 8.48 -15.07
CA ALA A 212 2.02 8.70 -15.31
C ALA A 212 1.49 9.94 -14.57
N LEU A 213 1.97 10.21 -13.35
CA LEU A 213 1.65 11.43 -12.61
C LEU A 213 2.18 12.67 -13.34
N TRP A 214 3.42 12.62 -13.85
CA TRP A 214 3.99 13.70 -14.66
C TRP A 214 3.26 13.94 -15.98
N ARG A 215 2.67 12.88 -16.56
CA ARG A 215 1.85 12.95 -17.77
C ARG A 215 0.37 13.21 -17.48
N HIS A 216 -0.01 13.44 -16.23
CA HIS A 216 -1.38 13.66 -15.79
C HIS A 216 -2.37 12.58 -16.27
N LEU A 217 -1.94 11.32 -16.30
CA LEU A 217 -2.79 10.20 -16.72
C LEU A 217 -3.86 9.91 -15.65
N PRO A 218 -5.09 9.54 -16.06
CA PRO A 218 -6.22 9.40 -15.12
C PRO A 218 -5.96 8.33 -14.06
N TRP A 219 -5.32 7.20 -14.40
CA TRP A 219 -5.06 6.11 -13.46
C TRP A 219 -3.90 6.38 -12.49
N ALA A 220 -3.09 7.43 -12.73
CA ALA A 220 -1.82 7.64 -12.03
C ALA A 220 -1.98 7.82 -10.53
N ARG A 221 -3.04 8.50 -10.08
CA ARG A 221 -3.29 8.73 -8.65
C ARG A 221 -3.70 7.46 -7.93
N THR A 222 -4.54 6.64 -8.56
CA THR A 222 -4.92 5.33 -8.04
C THR A 222 -3.68 4.45 -7.85
N ALA A 223 -2.79 4.41 -8.85
CA ALA A 223 -1.51 3.71 -8.75
C ALA A 223 -0.63 4.27 -7.62
N ALA A 224 -0.54 5.60 -7.51
CA ALA A 224 0.26 6.25 -6.47
C ALA A 224 -0.22 5.86 -5.07
N TYR A 225 -1.54 5.85 -4.83
CA TYR A 225 -2.07 5.36 -3.56
C TYR A 225 -1.73 3.89 -3.33
N ALA A 226 -1.86 3.02 -4.34
CA ALA A 226 -1.52 1.61 -4.20
C ALA A 226 -0.05 1.40 -3.79
N VAL A 227 0.88 2.02 -4.52
CA VAL A 227 2.33 1.85 -4.29
C VAL A 227 2.76 2.50 -2.97
N ILE A 228 2.34 3.75 -2.72
CA ILE A 228 2.70 4.47 -1.48
C ILE A 228 2.07 3.79 -0.26
N GLY A 229 0.85 3.29 -0.40
CA GLY A 229 0.15 2.58 0.65
C GLY A 229 0.83 1.25 1.01
N TRP A 230 1.17 0.45 0.01
CA TRP A 230 2.00 -0.75 0.20
C TRP A 230 3.33 -0.42 0.88
N PHE A 231 4.01 0.62 0.40
CA PHE A 231 5.29 1.07 0.94
C PHE A 231 5.18 1.79 2.29
N ALA A 232 3.98 1.99 2.83
CA ALA A 232 3.81 2.41 4.22
C ALA A 232 3.95 1.21 5.18
N LEU A 233 3.57 0.00 4.74
CA LEU A 233 3.66 -1.21 5.55
C LEU A 233 5.00 -1.92 5.43
N VAL A 234 5.63 -1.91 4.24
CA VAL A 234 6.86 -2.69 4.01
C VAL A 234 8.05 -2.18 4.82
N PRO A 235 8.42 -0.89 4.84
CA PRO A 235 9.48 -0.39 5.71
C PRO A 235 9.18 -0.63 7.20
N ALA A 236 7.91 -0.55 7.62
CA ALA A 236 7.52 -0.89 8.98
C ALA A 236 7.77 -2.38 9.28
N ALA A 237 7.47 -3.28 8.33
CA ALA A 237 7.79 -4.70 8.43
C ALA A 237 9.30 -4.93 8.51
N VAL A 238 10.10 -4.29 7.65
CA VAL A 238 11.57 -4.39 7.69
C VAL A 238 12.15 -3.86 9.02
N ALA A 239 11.57 -2.79 9.56
CA ALA A 239 11.97 -2.28 10.88
C ALA A 239 11.62 -3.28 11.99
N ALA A 240 10.42 -3.87 11.95
CA ALA A 240 10.00 -4.89 12.90
C ALA A 240 10.84 -6.17 12.79
N MET A 241 11.18 -6.62 11.58
CA MET A 241 12.11 -7.70 11.31
C MET A 241 13.45 -7.44 12.00
N ALA A 242 14.06 -6.27 11.75
CA ALA A 242 15.36 -5.91 12.33
C ALA A 242 15.31 -5.80 13.86
N MET A 243 14.21 -5.31 14.43
CA MET A 243 13.99 -5.31 15.87
C MET A 243 13.92 -6.73 16.43
N VAL A 244 13.14 -7.63 15.83
CA VAL A 244 13.01 -9.03 16.30
C VAL A 244 14.35 -9.76 16.18
N MET A 245 15.06 -9.60 15.06
CA MET A 245 16.40 -10.14 14.88
C MET A 245 17.35 -9.67 16.00
N THR A 246 17.29 -8.38 16.35
CA THR A 246 18.13 -7.83 17.44
C THR A 246 17.71 -8.37 18.82
N ILE A 247 16.41 -8.57 19.06
CA ILE A 247 15.88 -9.10 20.33
C ILE A 247 16.26 -10.58 20.50
N ASN A 248 16.31 -11.33 19.40
CA ASN A 248 16.60 -12.76 19.41
C ASN A 248 18.09 -13.08 19.23
N ASP A 249 18.99 -12.08 19.38
CA ASP A 249 20.44 -12.22 19.21
C ASP A 249 20.85 -12.89 17.89
N ASP A 250 20.12 -12.55 16.81
CA ASP A 250 20.35 -13.11 15.48
C ASP A 250 21.75 -12.72 14.96
N PRO A 251 22.53 -13.67 14.42
CA PRO A 251 23.88 -13.38 13.90
C PRO A 251 23.89 -12.38 12.73
N ASN A 252 22.77 -12.24 12.02
CA ASN A 252 22.60 -11.28 10.93
C ASN A 252 22.01 -9.94 11.41
N ALA A 253 21.70 -9.79 12.71
CA ALA A 253 21.19 -8.53 13.25
C ALA A 253 22.25 -7.43 13.25
N SER A 254 21.79 -6.19 13.04
CA SER A 254 22.63 -5.00 13.15
C SER A 254 21.86 -3.89 13.83
N ALA A 255 22.30 -3.50 15.03
CA ALA A 255 21.68 -2.39 15.76
C ALA A 255 21.70 -1.06 14.97
N PRO A 256 22.82 -0.67 14.31
CA PRO A 256 22.80 0.49 13.41
C PRO A 256 21.79 0.36 12.26
N ALA A 257 21.71 -0.81 11.61
CA ALA A 257 20.73 -1.02 10.54
C ALA A 257 19.29 -0.94 11.06
N THR A 258 19.03 -1.48 12.24
CA THR A 258 17.71 -1.41 12.90
C THR A 258 17.27 0.02 13.12
N VAL A 259 18.15 0.88 13.65
CA VAL A 259 17.85 2.31 13.83
C VAL A 259 17.53 2.98 12.49
N ILE A 260 18.32 2.70 11.45
CA ILE A 260 18.09 3.23 10.09
C ILE A 260 16.72 2.80 9.57
N PHE A 261 16.36 1.52 9.70
CA PHE A 261 15.08 1.00 9.23
C PHE A 261 13.89 1.56 10.00
N VAL A 262 14.00 1.74 11.33
CA VAL A 262 12.96 2.38 12.14
C VAL A 262 12.74 3.83 11.71
N VAL A 263 13.81 4.59 11.49
CA VAL A 263 13.72 5.98 11.03
C VAL A 263 13.09 6.04 9.63
N ALA A 264 13.55 5.18 8.70
CA ALA A 264 12.97 5.09 7.37
C ALA A 264 11.49 4.73 7.42
N ALA A 265 11.11 3.75 8.23
CA ALA A 265 9.72 3.34 8.44
C ALA A 265 8.85 4.49 8.94
N ALA A 266 9.32 5.26 9.91
CA ALA A 266 8.63 6.44 10.39
C ALA A 266 8.43 7.46 9.27
N VAL A 267 9.50 7.82 8.54
CA VAL A 267 9.44 8.80 7.44
C VAL A 267 8.43 8.40 6.36
N PHE A 268 8.49 7.14 5.90
CA PHE A 268 7.58 6.66 4.85
C PHE A 268 6.14 6.52 5.34
N THR A 269 5.93 6.02 6.56
CA THR A 269 4.58 5.87 7.13
C THR A 269 3.91 7.23 7.36
N PHE A 270 4.62 8.19 7.97
CA PHE A 270 4.11 9.54 8.18
C PHE A 270 3.91 10.29 6.85
N GLY A 271 4.83 10.12 5.89
CA GLY A 271 4.69 10.66 4.54
C GLY A 271 3.44 10.11 3.83
N ALA A 272 3.21 8.81 3.90
CA ALA A 272 2.01 8.17 3.36
C ALA A 272 0.74 8.69 4.03
N ALA A 273 0.71 8.75 5.37
CA ALA A 273 -0.44 9.29 6.12
C ALA A 273 -0.78 10.74 5.70
N ALA A 274 0.24 11.59 5.52
CA ALA A 274 0.06 12.96 5.05
C ALA A 274 -0.53 13.02 3.63
N LEU A 275 -0.12 12.12 2.73
CA LEU A 275 -0.63 12.02 1.37
C LEU A 275 -2.04 11.40 1.28
N TYR A 276 -2.44 10.60 2.26
CA TYR A 276 -3.77 10.00 2.36
C TYR A 276 -4.79 10.93 3.05
N ARG A 277 -4.34 11.87 3.88
CA ARG A 277 -5.20 12.80 4.65
C ARG A 277 -6.29 13.51 3.83
N PRO A 278 -6.04 14.01 2.61
CA PRO A 278 -7.06 14.73 1.84
C PRO A 278 -8.30 13.90 1.49
N ILE A 279 -8.18 12.57 1.36
CA ILE A 279 -9.30 11.69 0.97
C ILE A 279 -10.35 11.56 2.09
N PHE A 280 -9.97 11.90 3.33
CA PHE A 280 -10.87 11.87 4.49
C PHE A 280 -11.54 13.22 4.76
N GLN A 281 -11.18 14.27 4.01
CA GLN A 281 -11.81 15.57 4.17
C GLN A 281 -13.19 15.56 3.48
N PRO A 282 -14.25 16.03 4.15
CA PRO A 282 -15.54 16.21 3.50
C PRO A 282 -15.36 17.08 2.26
N THR A 283 -15.86 16.63 1.11
CA THR A 283 -15.92 17.46 -0.10
C THR A 283 -16.72 18.71 0.27
N GLY A 284 -16.02 19.81 0.53
CA GLY A 284 -16.65 21.06 0.90
C GLY A 284 -17.66 21.44 -0.16
N ARG A 285 -18.85 21.90 0.29
CA ARG A 285 -19.91 22.49 -0.52
C ARG A 285 -19.30 23.11 -1.78
N THR A 286 -19.74 22.65 -2.94
CA THR A 286 -19.73 23.42 -4.16
C THR A 286 -19.93 24.87 -3.75
N GLN A 287 -18.93 25.73 -3.99
CA GLN A 287 -19.18 27.16 -4.04
C GLN A 287 -20.33 27.29 -5.01
N GLN A 288 -21.55 27.44 -4.49
CA GLN A 288 -22.61 28.07 -5.25
C GLN A 288 -21.95 29.33 -5.79
N PRO A 289 -21.94 29.54 -7.12
CA PRO A 289 -21.66 30.85 -7.65
C PRO A 289 -22.48 31.80 -6.79
N ARG A 290 -21.84 32.81 -6.18
CA ARG A 290 -22.58 33.90 -5.54
C ARG A 290 -23.66 34.27 -6.53
N GLU A 291 -24.89 33.91 -6.19
CA GLU A 291 -26.07 34.32 -6.91
C GLU A 291 -25.95 35.83 -6.90
N SER A 292 -25.71 36.35 -8.10
CA SER A 292 -25.62 37.77 -8.39
C SER A 292 -26.70 38.47 -7.59
N ASP A 293 -26.28 39.45 -6.78
CA ASP A 293 -27.17 40.39 -6.11
C ASP A 293 -28.30 40.76 -7.07
N PRO A 294 -29.58 40.50 -6.72
CA PRO A 294 -30.68 40.93 -7.54
C PRO A 294 -30.71 42.46 -7.53
N GLU A 295 -30.55 43.03 -8.72
CA GLU A 295 -31.12 44.31 -9.14
C GLU A 295 -30.99 45.48 -8.14
N GLN A 296 -29.93 46.27 -8.28
CA GLN A 296 -30.05 47.70 -8.00
C GLN A 296 -31.09 48.27 -8.99
N PRO A 297 -32.16 48.94 -8.53
CA PRO A 297 -33.10 49.57 -9.43
C PRO A 297 -32.41 50.75 -10.13
N LEU A 298 -32.47 50.77 -11.46
CA LEU A 298 -32.14 51.91 -12.31
C LEU A 298 -33.08 53.09 -11.99
N SER A 299 -32.78 53.82 -10.91
CA SER A 299 -33.36 55.13 -10.63
C SER A 299 -32.54 56.19 -11.38
N GLY A 300 -32.92 56.50 -12.63
CA GLY A 300 -32.20 57.54 -13.37
C GLY A 300 -32.64 57.84 -14.80
N TYR A 301 -33.91 57.65 -15.16
CA TYR A 301 -34.46 58.27 -16.38
C TYR A 301 -35.81 58.93 -16.04
N ARG A 302 -35.75 60.17 -15.54
CA ARG A 302 -36.87 61.10 -15.66
C ARG A 302 -36.68 61.88 -16.96
N THR A 303 -37.47 61.49 -17.93
CA THR A 303 -37.97 62.30 -19.03
C THR A 303 -38.30 63.73 -18.58
N ALA A 304 -37.62 64.71 -19.16
CA ALA A 304 -38.13 66.07 -19.29
C ALA A 304 -38.58 66.22 -20.75
N GLU A 305 -39.85 65.93 -21.02
CA GLU A 305 -40.55 66.39 -22.20
C GLU A 305 -40.97 67.86 -21.99
N GLN A 306 -40.57 68.69 -22.96
CA GLN A 306 -41.41 69.62 -23.70
C GLN A 306 -42.31 70.63 -22.97
N GLY A 307 -42.07 71.90 -23.27
CA GLY A 307 -43.00 73.03 -23.14
C GLY A 307 -42.24 74.35 -23.25
N ALA A 308 -41.96 74.88 -24.45
CA ALA A 308 -42.83 75.75 -25.25
C ALA A 308 -42.40 77.23 -25.17
N THR A 309 -42.13 77.81 -26.34
CA THR A 309 -42.43 79.20 -26.75
C THR A 309 -42.01 80.37 -25.83
N ARG A 310 -40.95 81.09 -26.22
CA ARG A 310 -41.00 82.44 -26.83
C ARG A 310 -39.60 82.96 -27.10
#